data_AF-A0A2H5S294-F1
#
_entry.id   AF-A0A2H5S294-F1
#
_cell.length_a   1.000
_cell.length_b   1.000
_cell.length_c   1.000
_cell.angle_alpha   90.00
_cell.angle_beta   90.00
_cell.angle_gamma   90.00
#
_symmetry.space_group_name_H-M   'P 1'
#
loop_
_entity.id
_entity.type
_entity.pdbx_description
1 polymer ?
#
loop_
_entity_poly.entity_id
_entity_poly.type
_entity_poly.pdbx_seq_one_letter_code
_entity_poly.pdbx_strand_id
1 'polypeptide(L)'
;MSQATSQLTYQITLPKSLEIKGSYYSPIFSTNNKLFWQLLFQFENKEYYGLYLKPVAGPDEITWRERSKLSFEIFIKEIKNNNQTTELFKENFDVPPETNIGCGGYGYANVIKKSLLQNKELIIGVIIGDIEYKESSFNKKYIPEHTPKNLIEVWKDQLFDFRSVDVEFNVQGEKFYACSSILSKRSKFFAKILSDDDTNDDIDIDSNDDDESSDNEDCNDDYDNDEVDDPMILNNDKESNYQIKHRIKISEYDPIAISAMLEYLYTNQIKWTNEEYDSITTELFRLADQYLLSDLRERAKIRILDELKVSNVSNIMFDLVPKYGDLKEPVLNYMAKNFEQVNNSQEFKDILENLVDYPNYNVILSEILAEHFKVQKAK
;
A
#
# COMPACT_ATOMS: atom_id res chain seq x y z
N MET A 1 -29.21 13.87 -24.10
CA MET A 1 -29.14 12.53 -24.72
C MET A 1 -28.76 11.56 -23.61
N SER A 2 -29.59 10.54 -23.37
CA SER A 2 -29.34 9.53 -22.32
C SER A 2 -28.01 8.82 -22.62
N GLN A 3 -27.03 8.98 -21.72
CA GLN A 3 -25.81 8.17 -21.77
C GLN A 3 -26.24 6.72 -21.54
N ALA A 4 -25.99 5.85 -22.52
CA ALA A 4 -26.22 4.42 -22.37
C ALA A 4 -25.26 3.89 -21.29
N THR A 5 -25.79 3.65 -20.10
CA THR A 5 -25.05 3.00 -19.02
C THR A 5 -24.79 1.55 -19.44
N SER A 6 -23.53 1.18 -19.55
CA SER A 6 -23.13 -0.18 -19.90
C SER A 6 -23.26 -1.09 -18.68
N GLN A 7 -23.74 -2.30 -18.90
CA GLN A 7 -23.97 -3.30 -17.85
C GLN A 7 -23.09 -4.53 -18.13
N LEU A 8 -22.42 -5.04 -17.10
CA LEU A 8 -21.61 -6.24 -17.15
C LEU A 8 -22.23 -7.29 -16.23
N THR A 9 -22.39 -8.52 -16.73
CA THR A 9 -22.81 -9.66 -15.92
C THR A 9 -21.66 -10.63 -15.79
N TYR A 10 -21.27 -10.94 -14.55
CA TYR A 10 -20.37 -12.03 -14.23
C TYR A 10 -21.15 -13.14 -13.53
N GLN A 11 -20.95 -14.38 -13.96
CA GLN A 11 -21.58 -15.54 -13.33
C GLN A 11 -20.66 -16.77 -13.40
N ILE A 12 -20.78 -17.63 -12.39
CA ILE A 12 -20.07 -18.90 -12.32
C ILE A 12 -21.00 -20.01 -11.85
N THR A 13 -20.82 -21.19 -12.43
CA THR A 13 -21.58 -22.39 -12.08
C THR A 13 -20.77 -23.25 -11.11
N LEU A 14 -21.36 -23.54 -9.96
CA LEU A 14 -20.81 -24.39 -8.92
C LEU A 14 -21.46 -25.78 -9.03
N PRO A 15 -20.69 -26.83 -9.36
CA PRO A 15 -21.20 -28.18 -9.34
C PRO A 15 -21.42 -28.62 -7.88
N LYS A 16 -22.48 -29.39 -7.64
CA LYS A 16 -22.76 -30.05 -6.35
C LYS A 16 -22.80 -29.09 -5.16
N SER A 17 -23.72 -28.14 -5.21
CA SER A 17 -23.87 -27.06 -4.22
C SER A 17 -23.94 -27.47 -2.75
N LEU A 18 -24.40 -28.70 -2.40
CA LEU A 18 -24.42 -29.17 -1.00
C LEU A 18 -23.06 -29.64 -0.48
N GLU A 19 -22.09 -29.91 -1.36
CA GLU A 19 -20.74 -30.32 -0.98
C GLU A 19 -19.86 -29.13 -0.56
N ILE A 20 -20.33 -27.89 -0.75
CA ILE A 20 -19.65 -26.68 -0.29
C ILE A 20 -19.76 -26.59 1.24
N LYS A 21 -18.67 -26.96 1.91
CA LYS A 21 -18.56 -26.99 3.39
C LYS A 21 -17.91 -25.74 3.98
N GLY A 22 -17.35 -24.85 3.16
CA GLY A 22 -16.65 -23.64 3.58
C GLY A 22 -16.89 -22.46 2.64
N SER A 23 -15.97 -21.52 2.62
CA SER A 23 -16.02 -20.37 1.74
C SER A 23 -15.52 -20.72 0.33
N TYR A 24 -16.32 -20.37 -0.67
CA TYR A 24 -15.96 -20.43 -2.08
C TYR A 24 -15.65 -19.03 -2.58
N TYR A 25 -14.51 -18.88 -3.24
CA TYR A 25 -14.10 -17.67 -3.94
C TYR A 25 -14.11 -17.93 -5.44
N SER A 26 -14.77 -17.06 -6.20
CA SER A 26 -14.74 -17.17 -7.67
C SER A 26 -13.35 -16.82 -8.21
N PRO A 27 -13.06 -17.14 -9.48
CA PRO A 27 -12.01 -16.44 -10.21
C PRO A 27 -12.20 -14.92 -10.13
N ILE A 28 -11.08 -14.20 -10.20
CA ILE A 28 -11.07 -12.74 -10.25
C ILE A 28 -11.59 -12.31 -11.63
N PHE A 29 -12.46 -11.30 -11.64
CA PHE A 29 -12.98 -10.68 -12.85
C PHE A 29 -12.87 -9.16 -12.73
N SER A 30 -13.04 -8.45 -13.84
CA SER A 30 -12.87 -6.99 -13.86
C SER A 30 -13.98 -6.29 -14.62
N THR A 31 -14.27 -5.05 -14.21
CA THR A 31 -15.16 -4.14 -14.95
C THR A 31 -14.38 -3.24 -15.90
N ASN A 32 -13.08 -3.05 -15.64
CA ASN A 32 -12.13 -2.34 -16.50
C ASN A 32 -10.68 -2.75 -16.13
N ASN A 33 -9.67 -2.06 -16.67
CA ASN A 33 -8.25 -2.35 -16.41
C ASN A 33 -7.77 -2.07 -14.98
N LYS A 34 -8.63 -1.55 -14.09
CA LYS A 34 -8.25 -1.07 -12.75
C LYS A 34 -9.13 -1.63 -11.63
N LEU A 35 -10.37 -2.02 -11.94
CA LEU A 35 -11.35 -2.48 -10.96
C LEU A 35 -11.54 -3.98 -11.08
N PHE A 36 -10.97 -4.70 -10.11
CA PHE A 36 -11.02 -6.16 -10.01
C PHE A 36 -11.92 -6.59 -8.87
N TRP A 37 -12.56 -7.74 -9.04
CA TRP A 37 -13.65 -8.22 -8.21
C TRP A 37 -13.55 -9.73 -8.01
N GLN A 38 -14.12 -10.20 -6.91
CA GLN A 38 -14.24 -11.61 -6.61
C GLN A 38 -15.55 -11.88 -5.88
N LEU A 39 -16.31 -12.90 -6.28
CA LEU A 39 -17.48 -13.33 -5.53
C LEU A 39 -17.04 -14.25 -4.39
N LEU A 40 -17.60 -14.01 -3.20
CA LEU A 40 -17.47 -14.86 -2.03
C LEU A 40 -18.83 -15.46 -1.70
N PHE A 41 -18.93 -16.78 -1.81
CA PHE A 41 -20.07 -17.56 -1.34
C PHE A 41 -19.65 -18.33 -0.10
N GLN A 42 -20.23 -18.01 1.06
CA GLN A 42 -19.77 -18.55 2.34
C GLN A 42 -20.90 -19.14 3.16
N PHE A 43 -20.57 -20.15 3.97
CA PHE A 43 -21.48 -20.76 4.92
C PHE A 43 -21.33 -20.07 6.28
N GLU A 44 -22.37 -19.37 6.75
CA GLU A 44 -22.23 -18.44 7.89
C GLU A 44 -22.74 -19.02 9.19
N ASN A 45 -23.93 -19.61 9.13
CA ASN A 45 -24.62 -20.26 10.23
C ASN A 45 -25.00 -21.65 9.74
N LYS A 46 -24.99 -22.68 10.58
CA LYS A 46 -25.14 -24.12 10.24
C LYS A 46 -26.31 -24.52 9.31
N GLU A 47 -27.12 -23.58 8.84
CA GLU A 47 -28.20 -23.75 7.88
C GLU A 47 -28.19 -22.79 6.68
N TYR A 48 -27.37 -21.73 6.63
CA TYR A 48 -27.47 -20.68 5.61
C TYR A 48 -26.14 -20.33 4.93
N TYR A 49 -26.24 -19.90 3.67
CA TYR A 49 -25.16 -19.33 2.90
C TYR A 49 -25.36 -17.83 2.68
N GLY A 50 -24.27 -17.06 2.72
CA GLY A 50 -24.18 -15.66 2.30
C GLY A 50 -23.48 -15.51 0.95
N LEU A 51 -23.76 -14.42 0.26
CA LEU A 51 -23.13 -14.07 -1.02
C LEU A 51 -22.66 -12.61 -0.97
N TYR A 52 -21.38 -12.41 -1.29
CA TYR A 52 -20.71 -11.14 -1.19
C TYR A 52 -19.89 -10.86 -2.45
N LEU A 53 -19.84 -9.59 -2.84
CA LEU A 53 -18.89 -9.05 -3.78
C LEU A 53 -17.70 -8.49 -3.02
N LYS A 54 -16.52 -9.06 -3.25
CA LYS A 54 -15.26 -8.58 -2.69
C LYS A 54 -14.50 -7.76 -3.73
N PRO A 55 -13.99 -6.58 -3.35
CA PRO A 55 -13.05 -5.84 -4.16
C PRO A 55 -11.70 -6.56 -4.10
N VAL A 56 -11.07 -6.74 -5.25
CA VAL A 56 -9.65 -7.06 -5.32
C VAL A 56 -8.95 -5.74 -5.60
N ALA A 57 -8.42 -5.15 -4.53
CA ALA A 57 -7.83 -3.83 -4.54
C ALA A 57 -6.35 -3.89 -4.88
N GLY A 58 -5.87 -2.85 -5.56
CA GLY A 58 -4.43 -2.60 -5.63
C GLY A 58 -3.90 -2.12 -4.28
N PRO A 59 -2.56 -2.10 -4.08
CA PRO A 59 -1.96 -1.63 -2.84
C PRO A 59 -2.38 -0.19 -2.48
N ASP A 60 -2.62 0.64 -3.49
CA ASP A 60 -2.92 2.07 -3.31
C ASP A 60 -4.43 2.36 -3.09
N GLU A 61 -5.30 1.35 -3.17
CA GLU A 61 -6.75 1.54 -3.09
C GLU A 61 -7.30 1.15 -1.71
N ILE A 62 -7.93 2.11 -1.03
CA ILE A 62 -8.24 1.97 0.40
C ILE A 62 -9.71 2.08 0.75
N THR A 63 -10.45 2.80 -0.08
CA THR A 63 -11.88 3.01 0.06
C THR A 63 -12.59 2.63 -1.23
N TRP A 64 -13.89 2.37 -1.13
CA TRP A 64 -14.73 2.11 -2.28
C TRP A 64 -15.07 3.36 -3.08
N ARG A 65 -14.38 4.51 -2.92
CA ARG A 65 -14.79 5.79 -3.52
C ARG A 65 -15.02 5.71 -5.03
N GLU A 66 -14.09 5.11 -5.76
CA GLU A 66 -14.22 4.92 -7.21
C GLU A 66 -15.20 3.80 -7.56
N ARG A 67 -15.27 2.75 -6.73
CA ARG A 67 -16.12 1.58 -6.90
C ARG A 67 -17.61 1.86 -6.67
N SER A 68 -17.91 2.77 -5.76
CA SER A 68 -19.27 3.18 -5.35
C SER A 68 -19.99 4.02 -6.40
N LYS A 69 -19.31 4.34 -7.51
CA LYS A 69 -19.92 4.96 -8.69
C LYS A 69 -20.70 3.94 -9.55
N LEU A 70 -20.49 2.65 -9.30
CA LEU A 70 -21.16 1.55 -9.98
C LEU A 70 -22.36 1.08 -9.15
N SER A 71 -23.37 0.54 -9.83
CA SER A 71 -24.49 -0.15 -9.19
C SER A 71 -24.26 -1.66 -9.20
N PHE A 72 -24.70 -2.35 -8.14
CA PHE A 72 -24.47 -3.78 -7.96
C PHE A 72 -25.76 -4.55 -7.68
N GLU A 73 -25.95 -5.64 -8.42
CA GLU A 73 -27.05 -6.59 -8.23
C GLU A 73 -26.49 -8.01 -8.13
N ILE A 74 -26.59 -8.66 -6.98
CA ILE A 74 -26.14 -10.06 -6.84
C ILE A 74 -27.30 -11.03 -6.95
N PHE A 75 -27.04 -12.21 -7.51
CA PHE A 75 -28.07 -13.22 -7.71
C PHE A 75 -27.56 -14.65 -7.49
N ILE A 76 -28.49 -15.53 -7.11
CA ILE A 76 -28.31 -16.97 -7.03
C ILE A 76 -29.41 -17.64 -7.82
N LYS A 77 -29.00 -18.60 -8.65
CA LYS A 77 -29.86 -19.36 -9.56
C LYS A 77 -29.51 -20.85 -9.45
N GLU A 78 -30.48 -21.74 -9.57
CA GLU A 78 -30.25 -23.19 -9.60
C GLU A 78 -30.72 -23.77 -10.94
N ILE A 79 -29.91 -24.63 -11.55
CA ILE A 79 -30.25 -25.34 -12.79
C ILE A 79 -31.05 -26.60 -12.44
N LYS A 80 -32.26 -26.71 -13.00
CA LYS A 80 -33.13 -27.88 -12.87
C LYS A 80 -32.86 -28.91 -13.97
N ASN A 81 -33.39 -30.13 -13.79
CA ASN A 81 -33.14 -31.30 -14.65
C ASN A 81 -33.54 -31.11 -16.13
N ASN A 82 -34.35 -30.10 -16.45
CA ASN A 82 -34.78 -29.73 -17.79
C ASN A 82 -33.96 -28.55 -18.36
N ASN A 83 -32.80 -28.25 -17.79
CA ASN A 83 -31.98 -27.05 -18.06
C ASN A 83 -32.72 -25.72 -17.81
N GLN A 84 -33.86 -25.71 -17.12
CA GLN A 84 -34.48 -24.47 -16.68
C GLN A 84 -33.77 -23.94 -15.44
N THR A 85 -33.43 -22.66 -15.47
CA THR A 85 -32.83 -21.95 -14.36
C THR A 85 -33.94 -21.37 -13.48
N THR A 86 -33.90 -21.64 -12.17
CA THR A 86 -34.78 -21.01 -11.18
C THR A 86 -33.99 -20.00 -10.38
N GLU A 87 -34.47 -18.75 -10.33
CA GLU A 87 -33.89 -17.72 -9.48
C GLU A 87 -34.27 -17.99 -8.02
N LEU A 88 -33.26 -18.11 -7.17
CA LEU A 88 -33.43 -18.35 -5.73
C LEU A 88 -33.24 -17.08 -4.93
N PHE A 89 -32.42 -16.16 -5.43
CA PHE A 89 -32.16 -14.88 -4.80
C PHE A 89 -31.71 -13.86 -5.84
N LYS A 90 -32.12 -12.60 -5.64
CA LYS A 90 -31.70 -11.48 -6.46
C LYS A 90 -31.94 -10.18 -5.69
N GLU A 91 -30.90 -9.43 -5.40
CA GLU A 91 -31.00 -8.16 -4.65
C GLU A 91 -29.95 -7.14 -5.10
N ASN A 92 -30.32 -5.86 -4.98
CA ASN A 92 -29.49 -4.71 -5.31
C ASN A 92 -28.90 -4.09 -4.04
N PHE A 93 -27.63 -3.71 -4.08
CA PHE A 93 -27.00 -2.99 -2.97
C PHE A 93 -26.12 -1.85 -3.45
N ASP A 94 -26.07 -0.81 -2.62
CA ASP A 94 -25.17 0.33 -2.78
C ASP A 94 -24.08 0.26 -1.71
N VAL A 95 -22.86 0.60 -2.10
CA VAL A 95 -21.73 0.66 -1.17
C VAL A 95 -21.40 2.13 -0.91
N PRO A 96 -21.32 2.59 0.35
CA PRO A 96 -20.86 3.94 0.64
C PRO A 96 -19.42 4.17 0.16
N PRO A 97 -19.10 5.34 -0.45
CA PRO A 97 -17.76 5.68 -0.93
C PRO A 97 -16.66 5.54 0.12
N GLU A 98 -16.97 5.85 1.38
CA GLU A 98 -16.01 5.83 2.50
C GLU A 98 -15.84 4.43 3.12
N THR A 99 -16.48 3.41 2.54
CA THR A 99 -16.30 2.03 2.96
C THR A 99 -14.84 1.61 2.77
N ASN A 100 -14.21 1.10 3.83
CA ASN A 100 -12.88 0.53 3.76
C ASN A 100 -12.90 -0.80 2.99
N ILE A 101 -11.96 -0.98 2.07
CA ILE A 101 -11.82 -2.18 1.23
C ILE A 101 -11.55 -3.47 2.04
N GLY A 102 -10.94 -3.36 3.22
CA GLY A 102 -10.63 -4.49 4.11
C GLY A 102 -11.85 -5.18 4.76
N CYS A 103 -13.07 -4.65 4.60
CA CYS A 103 -14.26 -5.08 5.37
C CYS A 103 -14.87 -6.45 4.98
N GLY A 104 -14.13 -7.33 4.30
CA GLY A 104 -14.60 -8.70 3.98
C GLY A 104 -15.55 -8.82 2.78
N GLY A 105 -15.92 -7.72 2.14
CA GLY A 105 -16.83 -7.66 0.98
C GLY A 105 -18.20 -7.05 1.32
N TYR A 106 -18.98 -6.73 0.29
CA TYR A 106 -20.34 -6.20 0.42
C TYR A 106 -21.35 -7.14 -0.22
N GLY A 107 -22.48 -7.34 0.44
CA GLY A 107 -23.52 -8.26 -0.01
C GLY A 107 -24.44 -8.64 1.12
N TYR A 108 -24.97 -9.86 1.07
CA TYR A 108 -26.02 -10.29 1.98
C TYR A 108 -25.62 -11.55 2.75
N ALA A 109 -25.91 -11.51 4.04
CA ALA A 109 -25.88 -12.65 4.95
C ALA A 109 -27.17 -13.47 4.80
N ASN A 110 -27.10 -14.76 5.11
CA ASN A 110 -28.24 -15.67 5.16
C ASN A 110 -29.14 -15.70 3.89
N VAL A 111 -28.54 -15.51 2.72
CA VAL A 111 -29.21 -15.41 1.41
C VAL A 111 -30.00 -16.65 1.03
N ILE A 112 -29.46 -17.84 1.31
CA ILE A 112 -30.11 -19.10 0.96
C ILE A 112 -29.94 -20.14 2.06
N LYS A 113 -31.05 -20.79 2.41
CA LYS A 113 -31.06 -21.92 3.35
C LYS A 113 -30.59 -23.18 2.63
N LYS A 114 -29.65 -23.92 3.25
CA LYS A 114 -29.07 -25.17 2.74
C LYS A 114 -30.14 -26.22 2.38
N SER A 115 -31.24 -26.28 3.12
CA SER A 115 -32.34 -27.22 2.85
C SER A 115 -33.10 -26.94 1.55
N LEU A 116 -32.96 -25.74 0.97
CA LEU A 116 -33.61 -25.37 -0.29
C LEU A 116 -32.79 -25.81 -1.51
N LEU A 117 -31.52 -26.14 -1.33
CA LEU A 117 -30.62 -26.58 -2.40
C LEU A 117 -30.87 -28.07 -2.72
N GLN A 118 -31.07 -28.39 -3.99
CA GLN A 118 -31.37 -29.77 -4.44
C GLN A 118 -30.11 -30.57 -4.80
N ASN A 119 -28.92 -30.16 -4.32
CA ASN A 119 -27.61 -30.71 -4.68
C ASN A 119 -27.25 -30.64 -6.17
N LYS A 120 -27.82 -29.66 -6.88
CA LYS A 120 -27.59 -29.46 -8.33
C LYS A 120 -26.54 -28.38 -8.56
N GLU A 121 -26.40 -28.00 -9.82
CA GLU A 121 -25.57 -26.89 -10.25
C GLU A 121 -26.19 -25.55 -9.82
N LEU A 122 -25.43 -24.80 -9.05
CA LEU A 122 -25.80 -23.47 -8.57
C LEU A 122 -25.03 -22.43 -9.38
N ILE A 123 -25.74 -21.47 -9.97
CA ILE A 123 -25.15 -20.31 -10.60
C ILE A 123 -25.19 -19.17 -9.59
N ILE A 124 -24.03 -18.63 -9.27
CA ILE A 124 -23.92 -17.36 -8.54
C ILE A 124 -23.40 -16.29 -9.50
N GLY A 125 -23.83 -15.06 -9.31
CA GLY A 125 -23.38 -13.97 -10.17
C GLY A 125 -23.66 -12.60 -9.61
N VAL A 126 -23.10 -11.61 -10.30
CA VAL A 126 -23.33 -10.20 -10.07
C VAL A 126 -23.55 -9.51 -11.40
N ILE A 127 -24.43 -8.53 -11.39
CA ILE A 127 -24.65 -7.61 -12.48
C ILE A 127 -24.18 -6.24 -12.01
N ILE A 128 -23.27 -5.65 -12.76
CA ILE A 128 -22.65 -4.36 -12.46
C ILE A 128 -23.10 -3.35 -13.50
N GLY A 129 -23.78 -2.32 -13.05
CA GLY A 129 -24.31 -1.23 -13.88
C GLY A 129 -23.46 0.03 -13.80
N ASP A 130 -23.91 1.06 -14.51
CA ASP A 130 -23.33 2.40 -14.53
C ASP A 130 -21.85 2.45 -14.91
N ILE A 131 -21.42 1.49 -15.74
CA ILE A 131 -20.06 1.46 -16.27
C ILE A 131 -19.91 2.59 -17.28
N GLU A 132 -19.38 3.71 -16.81
CA GLU A 132 -18.96 4.80 -17.68
C GLU A 132 -17.68 4.38 -18.41
N TYR A 133 -17.82 3.96 -19.67
CA TYR A 133 -16.69 3.91 -20.61
C TYR A 133 -16.31 5.35 -20.98
N LYS A 134 -15.66 6.03 -20.05
CA LYS A 134 -14.93 7.25 -20.38
C LYS A 134 -13.54 6.79 -20.78
N GLU A 135 -13.23 6.91 -22.08
CA GLU A 135 -11.87 7.29 -22.52
C GLU A 135 -11.55 8.56 -21.74
N SER A 136 -11.04 8.38 -20.53
CA SER A 136 -11.18 9.40 -19.52
C SER A 136 -10.00 10.34 -19.61
N SER A 137 -10.20 11.41 -20.37
CA SER A 137 -9.69 12.76 -20.11
C SER A 137 -10.21 13.31 -18.76
N PHE A 138 -10.18 12.48 -17.71
CA PHE A 138 -10.38 12.94 -16.34
C PHE A 138 -9.03 13.34 -15.77
N ASN A 139 -9.01 14.50 -15.11
CA ASN A 139 -7.94 15.03 -14.27
C ASN A 139 -7.52 14.03 -13.16
N LYS A 140 -6.85 12.94 -13.54
CA LYS A 140 -6.07 12.14 -12.60
C LYS A 140 -4.76 12.90 -12.42
N LYS A 141 -4.63 13.55 -11.27
CA LYS A 141 -3.35 14.16 -10.87
C LYS A 141 -2.25 13.10 -10.69
N TYR A 142 -2.62 11.81 -10.61
CA TYR A 142 -1.68 10.71 -10.66
C TYR A 142 -2.39 9.41 -11.06
N ILE A 143 -1.81 8.66 -11.99
CA ILE A 143 -2.18 7.29 -12.34
C ILE A 143 -0.95 6.46 -12.03
N PRO A 144 -0.99 5.49 -11.09
CA PRO A 144 0.05 4.47 -11.03
C PRO A 144 0.13 3.82 -12.40
N GLU A 145 1.22 4.04 -13.11
CA GLU A 145 1.43 3.53 -14.46
C GLU A 145 1.57 2.00 -14.46
N HIS A 146 1.52 1.43 -15.67
CA HIS A 146 2.06 0.12 -16.01
C HIS A 146 3.39 -0.17 -15.29
N THR A 147 3.73 -1.45 -15.13
CA THR A 147 5.03 -1.88 -14.56
C THR A 147 6.16 -0.99 -15.09
N PRO A 148 6.87 -0.25 -14.21
CA PRO A 148 7.81 0.76 -14.64
C PRO A 148 8.89 0.18 -15.55
N LYS A 149 9.26 0.90 -16.61
CA LYS A 149 10.30 0.43 -17.55
C LYS A 149 11.62 0.13 -16.86
N ASN A 150 12.03 0.98 -15.91
CA ASN A 150 13.23 0.75 -15.12
C ASN A 150 13.16 -0.54 -14.30
N LEU A 151 11.97 -0.96 -13.83
CA LEU A 151 11.79 -2.23 -13.13
C LEU A 151 11.92 -3.41 -14.10
N ILE A 152 11.30 -3.32 -15.28
CA ILE A 152 11.40 -4.35 -16.32
C ILE A 152 12.87 -4.52 -16.74
N GLU A 153 13.58 -3.41 -16.95
CA GLU A 153 15.00 -3.41 -17.31
C GLU A 153 15.88 -3.97 -16.19
N VAL A 154 15.59 -3.64 -14.92
CA VAL A 154 16.28 -4.23 -13.76
C VAL A 154 16.16 -5.75 -13.77
N TRP A 155 14.93 -6.29 -13.85
CA TRP A 155 14.71 -7.74 -13.79
C TRP A 155 15.20 -8.45 -15.05
N LYS A 156 15.10 -7.81 -16.22
CA LYS A 156 15.68 -8.31 -17.45
C LYS A 156 17.20 -8.47 -17.30
N ASP A 157 17.87 -7.45 -16.79
CA ASP A 157 19.32 -7.51 -16.62
C ASP A 157 19.71 -8.55 -15.56
N GLN A 158 18.99 -8.63 -14.44
CA GLN A 158 19.22 -9.68 -13.44
C GLN A 158 19.01 -11.11 -13.98
N LEU A 159 18.09 -11.29 -14.93
CA LEU A 159 17.82 -12.58 -15.56
C LEU A 159 18.97 -13.04 -16.48
N PHE A 160 19.65 -12.11 -17.16
CA PHE A 160 20.69 -12.42 -18.14
C PHE A 160 22.12 -12.18 -17.64
N ASP A 161 22.30 -11.33 -16.63
CA ASP A 161 23.56 -10.98 -15.97
C ASP A 161 23.35 -11.04 -14.44
N PHE A 162 23.38 -12.26 -13.89
CA PHE A 162 23.12 -12.47 -12.47
C PHE A 162 24.16 -11.75 -11.61
N ARG A 163 23.70 -10.82 -10.76
CA ARG A 163 24.51 -10.17 -9.73
C ARG A 163 24.02 -10.59 -8.35
N SER A 164 24.93 -10.99 -7.49
CA SER A 164 24.59 -11.34 -6.12
C SER A 164 24.26 -10.12 -5.28
N VAL A 165 23.80 -10.37 -4.05
CA VAL A 165 23.75 -9.36 -3.00
C VAL A 165 25.15 -8.77 -2.78
N ASP A 166 25.22 -7.45 -2.70
CA ASP A 166 26.45 -6.68 -2.52
C ASP A 166 26.26 -5.43 -1.62
N VAL A 167 25.05 -5.17 -1.14
CA VAL A 167 24.74 -4.08 -0.19
C VAL A 167 24.15 -4.67 1.09
N GLU A 168 24.68 -4.26 2.25
CA GLU A 168 24.13 -4.54 3.58
C GLU A 168 23.62 -3.23 4.19
N PHE A 169 22.34 -3.17 4.57
CA PHE A 169 21.80 -2.12 5.41
C PHE A 169 21.80 -2.58 6.86
N ASN A 170 22.27 -1.75 7.78
CA ASN A 170 22.13 -1.91 9.22
C ASN A 170 21.18 -0.83 9.74
N VAL A 171 19.95 -1.23 10.05
CA VAL A 171 18.87 -0.34 10.50
C VAL A 171 18.55 -0.67 11.95
N GLN A 172 18.97 0.17 12.89
CA GLN A 172 18.76 -0.05 14.33
C GLN A 172 19.18 -1.46 14.83
N GLY A 173 20.19 -2.07 14.21
CA GLY A 173 20.67 -3.42 14.52
C GLY A 173 20.07 -4.54 13.67
N GLU A 174 19.03 -4.27 12.89
CA GLU A 174 18.47 -5.20 11.90
C GLU A 174 19.21 -5.10 10.57
N LYS A 175 19.50 -6.27 9.96
CA LYS A 175 20.25 -6.35 8.71
C LYS A 175 19.34 -6.63 7.52
N PHE A 176 19.44 -5.79 6.49
CA PHE A 176 18.80 -6.02 5.18
C PHE A 176 19.85 -6.14 4.09
N TYR A 177 19.54 -6.95 3.09
CA TYR A 177 20.46 -7.29 2.01
C TYR A 177 19.85 -6.92 0.66
N ALA A 178 20.62 -6.24 -0.18
CA ALA A 178 20.16 -5.77 -1.48
C ALA A 178 21.24 -5.84 -2.57
N CYS A 179 20.81 -5.58 -3.80
CA CYS A 179 21.66 -5.50 -4.99
C CYS A 179 21.82 -4.04 -5.41
N SER A 180 23.05 -3.53 -5.41
CA SER A 180 23.40 -2.18 -5.86
C SER A 180 22.82 -1.88 -7.25
N SER A 181 22.91 -2.85 -8.17
CA SER A 181 22.38 -2.74 -9.54
C SER A 181 20.86 -2.48 -9.61
N ILE A 182 20.10 -2.99 -8.65
CA ILE A 182 18.66 -2.76 -8.54
C ILE A 182 18.42 -1.38 -7.95
N LEU A 183 19.08 -1.07 -6.83
CA LEU A 183 18.95 0.20 -6.11
C LEU A 183 19.29 1.39 -7.02
N SER A 184 20.43 1.34 -7.69
CA SER A 184 20.93 2.43 -8.56
C SER A 184 20.05 2.68 -9.79
N LYS A 185 19.35 1.66 -10.30
CA LYS A 185 18.40 1.86 -11.41
C LYS A 185 17.04 2.40 -10.96
N ARG A 186 16.68 2.16 -9.70
CA ARG A 186 15.37 2.49 -9.13
C ARG A 186 15.39 3.79 -8.32
N SER A 187 16.55 4.24 -7.88
CA SER A 187 16.76 5.47 -7.13
C SER A 187 17.97 6.25 -7.64
N LYS A 188 17.78 7.53 -7.94
CA LYS A 188 18.89 8.44 -8.26
C LYS A 188 19.82 8.66 -7.07
N PHE A 189 19.28 8.60 -5.86
CA PHE A 189 20.08 8.72 -4.64
C PHE A 189 21.06 7.54 -4.54
N PHE A 190 20.54 6.31 -4.61
CA PHE A 190 21.41 5.13 -4.57
C PHE A 190 22.36 5.06 -5.76
N ALA A 191 21.92 5.51 -6.94
CA ALA A 191 22.81 5.60 -8.11
C ALA A 191 24.05 6.45 -7.86
N LYS A 192 23.90 7.53 -7.08
CA LYS A 192 24.99 8.45 -6.74
C LYS A 192 25.89 7.87 -5.64
N ILE A 193 25.30 7.38 -4.56
CA ILE A 193 26.08 6.94 -3.39
C ILE A 193 26.78 5.58 -3.61
N LEU A 194 26.28 4.78 -4.55
CA LEU A 194 26.86 3.48 -4.91
C LEU A 194 27.72 3.54 -6.19
N SER A 195 27.83 4.71 -6.84
CA SER A 195 28.72 4.88 -8.00
C SER A 195 30.15 5.21 -7.63
N ASP A 196 30.38 5.66 -6.40
CA ASP A 196 31.71 5.98 -5.91
C ASP A 196 32.39 4.64 -5.56
N ASP A 197 33.26 4.20 -6.48
CA ASP A 197 33.97 2.91 -6.47
C ASP A 197 35.08 2.84 -5.41
N ASP A 198 35.21 3.90 -4.59
CA ASP A 198 36.15 4.01 -3.49
C ASP A 198 35.36 4.09 -2.19
N THR A 199 35.16 2.94 -1.53
CA THR A 199 35.46 2.73 -0.09
C THR A 199 34.78 1.45 0.40
N ASN A 200 35.54 0.62 1.15
CA ASN A 200 35.00 -0.43 2.01
C ASN A 200 34.42 0.17 3.31
N ASP A 201 33.99 1.43 3.27
CA ASP A 201 33.68 2.21 4.47
C ASP A 201 32.18 2.19 4.73
N ASP A 202 31.83 2.21 6.01
CA ASP A 202 30.44 2.29 6.45
C ASP A 202 29.85 3.65 6.03
N ILE A 203 28.82 3.64 5.19
CA ILE A 203 28.10 4.82 4.76
C ILE A 203 27.05 5.14 5.84
N ASP A 204 27.35 6.13 6.68
CA ASP A 204 26.39 6.70 7.63
C ASP A 204 25.48 7.70 6.89
N ILE A 205 24.18 7.41 6.83
CA ILE A 205 23.15 8.29 6.25
C ILE A 205 22.32 8.86 7.41
N ASP A 206 22.94 9.65 8.27
CA ASP A 206 22.22 10.47 9.26
C ASP A 206 22.04 11.88 8.68
N SER A 207 20.87 12.49 8.93
CA SER A 207 20.46 13.75 8.34
C SER A 207 21.03 14.94 9.11
N ASN A 208 22.24 15.38 8.76
CA ASN A 208 22.71 16.74 9.01
C ASN A 208 23.52 17.25 7.81
N ASP A 209 22.96 18.24 7.12
CA ASP A 209 23.73 19.20 6.34
C ASP A 209 24.64 19.95 7.32
N ASP A 210 25.94 19.69 7.28
CA ASP A 210 26.98 20.69 7.52
C ASP A 210 28.31 20.13 6.96
N ASP A 211 28.86 20.86 5.99
CA ASP A 211 30.23 20.73 5.51
C ASP A 211 31.19 20.75 6.71
N GLU A 212 32.01 19.72 6.89
CA GLU A 212 33.41 19.89 7.29
C GLU A 212 34.23 18.61 7.05
N SER A 213 35.25 18.75 6.22
CA SER A 213 36.36 17.83 6.08
C SER A 213 37.09 17.61 7.41
N SER A 214 37.43 16.38 7.77
CA SER A 214 38.58 16.14 8.65
C SER A 214 39.18 14.75 8.45
N ASP A 215 40.50 14.76 8.46
CA ASP A 215 41.47 13.71 8.19
C ASP A 215 41.52 12.60 9.26
N ASN A 216 41.92 11.40 8.78
CA ASN A 216 42.76 10.35 9.37
C ASN A 216 42.73 10.04 10.88
N GLU A 217 42.65 8.74 11.23
CA GLU A 217 43.78 8.03 11.86
C GLU A 217 43.57 6.50 11.88
N ASP A 218 44.57 5.79 11.30
CA ASP A 218 44.80 4.35 11.35
C ASP A 218 44.81 3.79 12.77
N CYS A 219 44.22 2.59 12.97
CA CYS A 219 44.65 1.64 13.99
C CYS A 219 44.46 0.20 13.46
N ASN A 220 45.53 -0.40 12.94
CA ASN A 220 45.69 -1.85 12.82
C ASN A 220 45.75 -2.46 14.21
N ASP A 221 45.11 -3.62 14.41
CA ASP A 221 45.57 -4.60 15.40
C ASP A 221 45.28 -6.03 14.92
N ASP A 222 46.38 -6.71 14.59
CA ASP A 222 46.52 -8.12 14.30
C ASP A 222 46.26 -8.99 15.54
N TYR A 223 45.49 -10.08 15.39
CA TYR A 223 45.70 -11.29 16.19
C TYR A 223 45.42 -12.57 15.38
N ASP A 224 46.51 -13.28 15.10
CA ASP A 224 46.60 -14.64 14.56
C ASP A 224 46.30 -15.73 15.61
N ASN A 225 45.99 -16.93 15.09
CA ASN A 225 46.03 -18.29 15.67
C ASN A 225 44.74 -18.76 16.41
N ASP A 226 44.22 -19.99 16.26
CA ASP A 226 44.83 -21.29 15.93
C ASP A 226 43.85 -22.25 15.20
N GLU A 227 44.43 -23.15 14.41
CA GLU A 227 43.82 -24.31 13.74
C GLU A 227 43.25 -25.36 14.70
N VAL A 228 42.12 -25.99 14.33
CA VAL A 228 41.87 -27.41 14.63
C VAL A 228 41.13 -28.08 13.46
N ASP A 229 41.80 -29.05 12.84
CA ASP A 229 41.28 -29.96 11.81
C ASP A 229 40.17 -30.89 12.34
N ASP A 230 39.08 -31.03 11.59
CA ASP A 230 38.25 -32.26 11.56
C ASP A 230 37.80 -32.52 10.11
N PRO A 231 37.96 -33.75 9.56
CA PRO A 231 37.98 -33.97 8.12
C PRO A 231 36.61 -34.42 7.60
N MET A 232 35.98 -33.61 6.75
CA MET A 232 35.14 -34.09 5.65
C MET A 232 35.27 -33.18 4.44
N ILE A 233 36.37 -33.38 3.69
CA ILE A 233 36.54 -32.85 2.34
C ILE A 233 35.71 -33.70 1.38
N LEU A 234 34.60 -33.14 0.90
CA LEU A 234 34.09 -33.40 -0.45
C LEU A 234 34.26 -32.11 -1.25
N ASN A 235 35.15 -32.19 -2.22
CA ASN A 235 35.67 -31.10 -3.03
C ASN A 235 34.62 -30.44 -3.95
N ASN A 236 34.81 -29.13 -4.07
CA ASN A 236 34.67 -28.29 -5.27
C ASN A 236 33.29 -28.17 -5.91
N ASP A 237 32.55 -27.14 -5.50
CA ASP A 237 32.06 -26.13 -6.43
C ASP A 237 32.26 -24.76 -5.79
N LYS A 238 32.82 -23.83 -6.58
CA LYS A 238 33.27 -22.49 -6.19
C LYS A 238 32.34 -21.81 -5.18
N GLU A 239 32.82 -21.60 -3.95
CA GLU A 239 32.27 -20.58 -3.06
C GLU A 239 32.35 -19.25 -3.80
N SER A 240 31.22 -18.81 -4.34
CA SER A 240 31.01 -17.43 -4.71
C SER A 240 31.14 -16.62 -3.42
N ASN A 241 32.32 -16.07 -3.17
CA ASN A 241 32.52 -15.06 -2.13
C ASN A 241 31.51 -13.93 -2.39
N TYR A 242 30.40 -13.94 -1.65
CA TYR A 242 29.41 -12.88 -1.61
C TYR A 242 30.04 -11.69 -0.88
N GLN A 243 30.93 -10.97 -1.55
CA GLN A 243 31.60 -9.84 -0.94
C GLN A 243 30.61 -8.68 -0.90
N ILE A 244 30.05 -8.42 0.28
CA ILE A 244 29.35 -7.18 0.57
C ILE A 244 30.33 -6.05 0.26
N LYS A 245 29.95 -5.18 -0.68
CA LYS A 245 30.75 -4.04 -1.15
C LYS A 245 30.39 -2.77 -0.42
N HIS A 246 29.11 -2.60 -0.10
CA HIS A 246 28.61 -1.39 0.53
C HIS A 246 27.87 -1.74 1.82
N ARG A 247 28.23 -1.06 2.91
CA ARG A 247 27.53 -1.13 4.19
C ARG A 247 26.90 0.22 4.44
N ILE A 248 25.59 0.24 4.64
CA ILE A 248 24.81 1.46 4.85
C ILE A 248 24.19 1.38 6.23
N LYS A 249 24.44 2.37 7.08
CA LYS A 249 23.85 2.44 8.41
C LYS A 249 22.78 3.52 8.47
N ILE A 250 21.64 3.15 9.06
CA ILE A 250 20.46 4.00 9.19
C ILE A 250 19.99 3.91 10.65
N SER A 251 19.97 5.04 11.35
CA SER A 251 19.54 5.10 12.75
C SER A 251 18.14 5.71 12.92
N GLU A 252 17.76 6.60 12.01
CA GLU A 252 16.62 7.52 12.16
C GLU A 252 15.25 6.93 11.82
N TYR A 253 15.22 5.76 11.17
CA TYR A 253 14.01 5.15 10.63
C TYR A 253 13.76 3.75 11.19
N ASP A 254 12.48 3.40 11.26
CA ASP A 254 12.03 2.09 11.66
C ASP A 254 12.40 1.04 10.60
N PRO A 255 12.92 -0.14 11.00
CA PRO A 255 13.24 -1.23 10.08
C PRO A 255 12.09 -1.63 9.14
N ILE A 256 10.83 -1.55 9.61
CA ILE A 256 9.64 -1.88 8.83
C ILE A 256 9.49 -0.90 7.67
N ALA A 257 9.67 0.41 7.89
CA ALA A 257 9.55 1.41 6.85
C ALA A 257 10.66 1.28 5.80
N ILE A 258 11.90 1.00 6.23
CA ILE A 258 13.01 0.71 5.31
C ILE A 258 12.73 -0.56 4.50
N SER A 259 12.26 -1.63 5.13
CA SER A 259 11.92 -2.88 4.43
C SER A 259 10.84 -2.66 3.37
N ALA A 260 9.82 -1.86 3.66
CA ALA A 260 8.76 -1.52 2.72
C ALA A 260 9.27 -0.65 1.55
N MET A 261 10.19 0.28 1.81
CA MET A 261 10.88 1.04 0.76
C MET A 261 11.72 0.11 -0.14
N LEU A 262 12.47 -0.83 0.44
CA LEU A 262 13.26 -1.81 -0.31
C LEU A 262 12.35 -2.71 -1.14
N GLU A 263 11.24 -3.22 -0.58
CA GLU A 263 10.26 -4.02 -1.33
C GLU A 263 9.68 -3.25 -2.52
N TYR A 264 9.42 -1.95 -2.36
CA TYR A 264 8.99 -1.08 -3.48
C TYR A 264 10.05 -0.98 -4.59
N LEU A 265 11.34 -0.86 -4.25
CA LEU A 265 12.40 -0.82 -5.26
C LEU A 265 12.43 -2.11 -6.09
N TYR A 266 12.15 -3.26 -5.48
CA TYR A 266 12.17 -4.57 -6.13
C TYR A 266 10.87 -4.93 -6.87
N THR A 267 9.72 -4.45 -6.41
CA THR A 267 8.41 -4.97 -6.87
C THR A 267 7.49 -3.90 -7.43
N ASN A 268 7.78 -2.63 -7.14
CA ASN A 268 6.88 -1.50 -7.35
C ASN A 268 5.51 -1.65 -6.63
N GLN A 269 5.43 -2.55 -5.65
CA GLN A 269 4.30 -2.69 -4.73
C GLN A 269 4.65 -2.04 -3.40
N ILE A 270 3.62 -1.66 -2.64
CA ILE A 270 3.80 -0.96 -1.36
C ILE A 270 2.91 -1.63 -0.34
N LYS A 271 3.48 -1.94 0.82
CA LYS A 271 2.73 -2.29 2.03
C LYS A 271 2.63 -1.03 2.87
N TRP A 272 1.42 -0.49 3.00
CA TRP A 272 1.18 0.78 3.71
C TRP A 272 1.06 0.63 5.21
N THR A 273 1.03 -0.61 5.72
CA THR A 273 0.83 -0.90 7.14
C THR A 273 1.85 -1.93 7.62
N ASN A 274 2.19 -1.86 8.90
CA ASN A 274 2.96 -2.90 9.58
C ASN A 274 2.09 -4.14 9.90
N GLU A 275 2.68 -5.13 10.58
CA GLU A 275 1.98 -6.36 10.99
C GLU A 275 0.85 -6.11 12.01
N GLU A 276 0.92 -5.02 12.77
CA GLU A 276 -0.09 -4.57 13.74
C GLU A 276 -1.18 -3.69 13.10
N TYR A 277 -1.13 -3.49 11.77
CA TYR A 277 -2.02 -2.64 10.97
C TYR A 277 -1.88 -1.13 11.21
N ASP A 278 -0.80 -0.68 11.83
CA ASP A 278 -0.48 0.75 11.93
C ASP A 278 0.05 1.28 10.59
N SER A 279 -0.39 2.49 10.23
CA SER A 279 0.00 3.14 8.97
C SER A 279 1.43 3.62 9.06
N ILE A 280 2.29 3.14 8.15
CA ILE A 280 3.68 3.60 7.99
C ILE A 280 3.80 4.67 6.89
N THR A 281 2.67 5.21 6.44
CA THR A 281 2.58 6.09 5.26
C THR A 281 3.38 7.38 5.40
N THR A 282 3.36 8.02 6.58
CA THR A 282 4.11 9.27 6.82
C THR A 282 5.61 9.05 6.79
N GLU A 283 6.07 7.90 7.28
CA GLU A 283 7.47 7.53 7.29
C GLU A 283 7.95 7.15 5.88
N LEU A 284 7.16 6.35 5.16
CA LEU A 284 7.41 6.07 3.74
C LEU A 284 7.43 7.34 2.88
N PHE A 285 6.61 8.35 3.20
CA PHE A 285 6.64 9.64 2.52
C PHE A 285 7.98 10.37 2.73
N ARG A 286 8.51 10.39 3.96
CA ARG A 286 9.82 10.98 4.28
C ARG A 286 10.96 10.22 3.58
N LEU A 287 10.97 8.89 3.68
CA LEU A 287 11.93 8.04 3.00
C LEU A 287 11.90 8.25 1.49
N ALA A 288 10.71 8.28 0.89
CA ALA A 288 10.58 8.48 -0.54
C ALA A 288 11.11 9.86 -1.01
N ASP A 289 10.99 10.89 -0.18
CA ASP A 289 11.59 12.19 -0.44
C ASP A 289 13.12 12.13 -0.32
N GLN A 290 13.64 11.61 0.80
CA GLN A 290 15.08 11.50 1.09
C GLN A 290 15.83 10.67 0.04
N TYR A 291 15.29 9.51 -0.34
CA TYR A 291 15.89 8.59 -1.31
C TYR A 291 15.48 8.90 -2.76
N LEU A 292 14.88 10.07 -3.02
CA LEU A 292 14.51 10.58 -4.35
C LEU A 292 13.61 9.63 -5.16
N LEU A 293 12.66 8.98 -4.49
CA LEU A 293 11.68 8.04 -5.04
C LEU A 293 10.38 8.79 -5.40
N SER A 294 10.42 9.63 -6.43
CA SER A 294 9.31 10.56 -6.74
C SER A 294 7.94 9.90 -6.91
N ASP A 295 7.90 8.70 -7.52
CA ASP A 295 6.67 7.92 -7.71
C ASP A 295 6.08 7.43 -6.37
N LEU A 296 6.93 6.87 -5.50
CA LEU A 296 6.54 6.46 -4.15
C LEU A 296 6.10 7.66 -3.31
N ARG A 297 6.81 8.79 -3.41
CA ARG A 297 6.49 10.02 -2.66
C ARG A 297 5.09 10.54 -3.03
N GLU A 298 4.76 10.56 -4.32
CA GLU A 298 3.44 11.01 -4.77
C GLU A 298 2.33 10.03 -4.35
N ARG A 299 2.57 8.70 -4.40
CA ARG A 299 1.62 7.71 -3.86
C ARG A 299 1.39 7.89 -2.37
N ALA A 300 2.46 8.05 -1.60
CA ALA A 300 2.39 8.24 -0.16
C ALA A 300 1.67 9.54 0.19
N LYS A 301 1.91 10.61 -0.57
CA LYS A 301 1.15 11.87 -0.44
C LYS A 301 -0.34 11.67 -0.65
N ILE A 302 -0.75 11.02 -1.74
CA ILE A 302 -2.16 10.75 -2.01
C ILE A 302 -2.78 9.94 -0.88
N ARG A 303 -2.06 8.92 -0.42
CA ARG A 303 -2.46 8.08 0.72
C ARG A 303 -2.66 8.90 2.00
N ILE A 304 -1.71 9.77 2.36
CA ILE A 304 -1.82 10.68 3.52
C ILE A 304 -3.11 11.50 3.43
N LEU A 305 -3.39 12.07 2.25
CA LEU A 305 -4.57 12.90 2.04
C LEU A 305 -5.88 12.11 2.11
N ASP A 306 -5.90 10.88 1.60
CA ASP A 306 -7.07 10.00 1.67
C ASP A 306 -7.31 9.45 3.09
N GLU A 307 -6.27 9.39 3.93
CA GLU A 307 -6.36 8.95 5.33
C GLU A 307 -6.61 10.08 6.34
N LEU A 308 -6.82 11.32 5.90
CA LEU A 308 -7.07 12.44 6.81
C LEU A 308 -8.31 12.19 7.68
N LYS A 309 -8.10 12.19 8.99
CA LYS A 309 -9.10 12.02 10.04
C LYS A 309 -8.82 12.96 11.21
N VAL A 310 -9.80 13.13 12.09
CA VAL A 310 -9.68 14.01 13.27
C VAL A 310 -8.47 13.60 14.14
N SER A 311 -8.21 12.29 14.26
CA SER A 311 -7.13 11.75 15.09
C SER A 311 -5.73 11.76 14.47
N ASN A 312 -5.53 12.18 13.22
CA ASN A 312 -4.18 12.26 12.64
C ASN A 312 -3.83 13.62 12.04
N VAL A 313 -4.83 14.45 11.72
CA VAL A 313 -4.60 15.72 11.03
C VAL A 313 -3.69 16.67 11.82
N SER A 314 -3.79 16.68 13.15
CA SER A 314 -2.93 17.48 14.01
C SER A 314 -1.46 17.13 13.82
N ASN A 315 -1.11 15.86 13.94
CA ASN A 315 0.26 15.40 13.75
C ASN A 315 0.76 15.74 12.34
N ILE A 316 -0.03 15.47 11.30
CA ILE A 316 0.34 15.81 9.92
C ILE A 316 0.57 17.32 9.75
N MET A 317 -0.30 18.17 10.31
CA MET A 317 -0.25 19.62 10.16
C MET A 317 0.94 20.26 10.89
N PHE A 318 1.31 19.76 12.06
CA PHE A 318 2.38 20.35 12.87
C PHE A 318 3.75 19.69 12.66
N ASP A 319 3.80 18.43 12.23
CA ASP A 319 5.05 17.68 12.00
C ASP A 319 5.48 17.66 10.52
N LEU A 320 4.57 17.29 9.59
CA LEU A 320 4.91 17.13 8.17
C LEU A 320 4.81 18.44 7.38
N VAL A 321 3.70 19.16 7.49
CA VAL A 321 3.43 20.37 6.67
C VAL A 321 4.52 21.45 6.73
N PRO A 322 5.22 21.69 7.87
CA PRO A 322 6.30 22.68 7.91
C PRO A 322 7.47 22.34 6.98
N LYS A 323 7.73 21.04 6.77
CA LYS A 323 8.80 20.53 5.91
C LYS A 323 8.31 20.36 4.46
N TYR A 324 7.02 20.08 4.27
CA TYR A 324 6.46 19.70 2.98
C TYR A 324 5.30 20.61 2.57
N GLY A 325 5.64 21.72 1.90
CA GLY A 325 4.66 22.74 1.49
C GLY A 325 3.55 22.24 0.55
N ASP A 326 3.78 21.14 -0.16
CA ASP A 326 2.80 20.54 -1.08
C ASP A 326 1.69 19.74 -0.38
N LEU A 327 1.78 19.54 0.94
CA LEU A 327 0.71 19.01 1.79
C LEU A 327 -0.15 20.11 2.43
N LYS A 328 0.35 21.35 2.49
CA LYS A 328 -0.21 22.43 3.31
C LYS A 328 -1.68 22.71 3.02
N GLU A 329 -2.02 23.02 1.77
CA GLU A 329 -3.36 23.48 1.40
C GLU A 329 -4.45 22.42 1.66
N PRO A 330 -4.32 21.15 1.21
CA PRO A 330 -5.31 20.11 1.50
C PRO A 330 -5.49 19.83 3.00
N VAL A 331 -4.38 19.73 3.75
CA VAL A 331 -4.40 19.41 5.20
C VAL A 331 -5.02 20.56 5.99
N LEU A 332 -4.61 21.79 5.70
CA LEU A 332 -5.15 23.00 6.33
C LEU A 332 -6.67 23.10 6.12
N ASN A 333 -7.14 22.88 4.89
CA ASN A 333 -8.57 22.94 4.56
C ASN A 333 -9.37 21.87 5.33
N TYR A 334 -8.86 20.64 5.41
CA TYR A 334 -9.50 19.58 6.19
C TYR A 334 -9.55 19.93 7.69
N MET A 335 -8.42 20.37 8.26
CA MET A 335 -8.33 20.73 9.67
C MET A 335 -9.25 21.90 10.02
N ALA A 336 -9.24 22.96 9.21
CA ALA A 336 -10.08 24.14 9.40
C ALA A 336 -11.58 23.80 9.36
N LYS A 337 -12.01 22.90 8.47
CA LYS A 337 -13.41 22.43 8.41
C LYS A 337 -13.84 21.67 9.66
N ASN A 338 -12.92 20.94 10.28
CA ASN A 338 -13.17 20.06 11.42
C ASN A 338 -12.58 20.59 12.73
N PHE A 339 -12.19 21.87 12.78
CA PHE A 339 -11.34 22.42 13.84
C PHE A 339 -11.91 22.22 15.25
N GLU A 340 -13.22 22.36 15.44
CA GLU A 340 -13.86 22.14 16.74
C GLU A 340 -13.67 20.71 17.26
N GLN A 341 -13.73 19.71 16.37
CA GLN A 341 -13.51 18.31 16.76
C GLN A 341 -12.02 18.05 17.00
N VAL A 342 -11.16 18.59 16.14
CA VAL A 342 -9.71 18.45 16.22
C VAL A 342 -9.15 19.10 17.49
N ASN A 343 -9.57 20.31 17.83
CA ASN A 343 -9.14 21.03 19.03
C ASN A 343 -9.50 20.30 20.33
N ASN A 344 -10.50 19.43 20.30
CA ASN A 344 -10.91 18.60 21.43
C ASN A 344 -10.25 17.20 21.45
N SER A 345 -9.53 16.82 20.38
CA SER A 345 -8.89 15.52 20.25
C SER A 345 -7.70 15.37 21.20
N GLN A 346 -7.29 14.14 21.48
CA GLN A 346 -6.13 13.89 22.35
C GLN A 346 -4.85 14.34 21.65
N GLU A 347 -4.74 14.08 20.36
CA GLU A 347 -3.54 14.35 19.56
C GLU A 347 -3.25 15.86 19.46
N PHE A 348 -4.29 16.70 19.41
CA PHE A 348 -4.09 18.15 19.49
C PHE A 348 -3.63 18.61 20.89
N LYS A 349 -4.08 17.94 21.95
CA LYS A 349 -3.62 18.22 23.33
C LYS A 349 -2.18 17.77 23.53
N ASP A 350 -1.79 16.63 22.96
CA ASP A 350 -0.41 16.13 23.04
C ASP A 350 0.58 17.12 22.40
N ILE A 351 0.19 17.80 21.31
CA ILE A 351 0.97 18.89 20.70
C ILE A 351 1.08 20.10 21.64
N LEU A 352 0.00 20.45 22.35
CA LEU A 352 0.00 21.55 23.33
C LEU A 352 0.88 21.25 24.55
N GLU A 353 0.98 19.98 24.94
CA GLU A 353 1.83 19.54 26.04
C GLU A 353 3.32 19.55 25.64
N ASN A 354 3.63 19.35 24.35
CA ASN A 354 5.00 19.22 23.82
C ASN A 354 5.37 20.34 22.82
N LEU A 355 5.00 21.59 23.11
CA LEU A 355 5.22 22.73 22.20
C LEU A 355 6.68 22.96 21.78
N VAL A 356 7.65 22.46 22.57
CA VAL A 356 9.08 22.56 22.25
C VAL A 356 9.41 21.83 20.94
N ASP A 357 8.70 20.74 20.64
CA ASP A 357 8.91 19.93 19.44
C ASP A 357 8.29 20.59 18.18
N TYR A 358 7.47 21.64 18.38
CA TYR A 358 6.71 22.31 17.33
C TYR A 358 7.02 23.82 17.27
N PRO A 359 8.22 24.22 16.83
CA PRO A 359 8.66 25.63 16.85
C PRO A 359 7.75 26.55 16.00
N ASN A 360 7.08 26.00 14.99
CA ASN A 360 6.18 26.73 14.11
C ASN A 360 4.72 26.78 14.60
N TYR A 361 4.44 26.30 15.81
CA TYR A 361 3.08 26.14 16.35
C TYR A 361 2.22 27.41 16.20
N ASN A 362 2.71 28.56 16.67
CA ASN A 362 1.95 29.81 16.69
C ASN A 362 1.57 30.28 15.27
N VAL A 363 2.48 30.11 14.31
CA VAL A 363 2.25 30.48 12.91
C VAL A 363 1.19 29.57 12.31
N ILE A 364 1.35 28.26 12.49
CA ILE A 364 0.43 27.24 11.98
C ILE A 364 -0.98 27.42 12.59
N LEU A 365 -1.09 27.63 13.90
CA LEU A 365 -2.37 27.87 14.57
C LEU A 365 -3.07 29.12 14.03
N SER A 366 -2.32 30.19 13.80
CA SER A 366 -2.87 31.43 13.24
C SER A 366 -3.44 31.20 11.84
N GLU A 367 -2.75 30.41 11.00
CA GLU A 367 -3.24 30.02 9.67
C GLU A 367 -4.50 29.15 9.75
N ILE A 368 -4.53 28.16 10.65
CA ILE A 368 -5.69 27.30 10.88
C ILE A 368 -6.91 28.13 11.28
N LEU A 369 -6.76 29.02 12.25
CA LEU A 369 -7.85 29.89 12.72
C LEU A 369 -8.33 30.83 11.60
N ALA A 370 -7.41 31.44 10.86
CA ALA A 370 -7.75 32.30 9.74
C ALA A 370 -8.59 31.55 8.69
N GLU A 371 -8.21 30.32 8.35
CA GLU A 371 -8.95 29.50 7.39
C GLU A 371 -10.28 29.00 7.98
N HIS A 372 -10.32 28.61 9.24
CA HIS A 372 -11.54 28.20 9.93
C HIS A 372 -12.60 29.31 9.94
N PHE A 373 -12.22 30.55 10.23
CA PHE A 373 -13.13 31.69 10.19
C PHE A 373 -13.62 32.02 8.78
N LYS A 374 -12.80 31.79 7.74
CA LYS A 374 -13.27 31.91 6.33
C LYS A 374 -14.32 30.84 6.02
N VAL A 375 -14.07 29.60 6.41
CA VAL A 375 -14.99 28.46 6.20
C VAL A 375 -16.32 28.69 6.93
N GLN A 376 -16.30 29.22 8.16
CA GLN A 376 -17.53 29.53 8.91
C GLN A 376 -18.34 30.67 8.27
N LYS A 377 -17.69 31.71 7.74
CA LYS A 377 -18.38 32.83 7.05
C LYS A 377 -19.02 32.44 5.71
N ALA A 378 -18.57 31.33 5.12
CA ALA A 378 -19.10 30.81 3.86
C ALA A 378 -20.31 29.86 4.04
N LYS A 379 -20.62 29.49 5.28
CA LYS A 379 -21.86 28.80 5.67
C LYS A 379 -22.92 29.82 6.07
#